data_AF-A0A4Q4L9S2-F1
#
_entry.id   AF-A0A4Q4L9S2-F1
#
_cell.length_a   1.000
_cell.length_b   1.000
_cell.length_c   1.000
_cell.angle_alpha   90.00
_cell.angle_beta   90.00
_cell.angle_gamma   90.00
#
_symmetry.space_group_name_H-M   'P 1'
#
loop_
_entity.id
_entity.type
_entity.pdbx_description
1 polymer ?
#
loop_
_entity_poly.entity_id
_entity_poly.type
_entity_poly.pdbx_seq_one_letter_code
_entity_poly.pdbx_strand_id
1 'polypeptide(L)'
;MVEGDRRSDRMSASRHVIKVDPFVSEFDMNLIRPLSRSIRLNGFATCLRLEQVYWNILGGMAEANHCSISTLLSHVDREVHLRHGGVKNFSALVRVVCVMNGIKELAPAVSR
;
A
#
# COMPACT_ATOMS: atom_id res chain seq x y z
N MET A 1 10.56 64.17 -1.85
CA MET A 1 11.60 63.15 -1.56
C MET A 1 11.36 62.69 -0.12
N VAL A 2 10.97 61.47 0.24
CA VAL A 2 10.74 60.20 -0.45
C VAL A 2 9.61 59.50 0.32
N GLU A 3 8.64 58.98 -0.43
CA GLU A 3 7.55 58.12 -0.01
C GLU A 3 8.12 56.75 0.41
N GLY A 4 7.82 56.29 1.62
CA GLY A 4 8.34 55.05 2.18
C GLY A 4 7.22 54.14 2.67
N ASP A 5 6.37 53.74 1.71
CA ASP A 5 5.32 52.74 1.85
C ASP A 5 5.86 51.48 2.54
N ARG A 6 5.54 51.29 3.82
CA ARG A 6 5.80 50.04 4.55
C ARG A 6 4.81 49.00 4.05
N ARG A 7 5.16 48.44 2.89
CA ARG A 7 4.51 47.32 2.23
C ARG A 7 4.03 46.31 3.26
N SER A 8 2.72 46.16 3.26
CA SER A 8 1.97 45.09 3.91
C SER A 8 2.49 43.73 3.45
N ASP A 9 3.49 43.19 4.17
CA ASP A 9 4.02 41.85 3.92
C ASP A 9 3.27 40.79 4.74
N ARG A 10 1.94 40.84 4.71
CA ARG A 10 1.14 39.64 4.98
C ARG A 10 1.00 38.90 3.67
N MET A 11 2.07 38.23 3.27
CA MET A 11 2.02 37.19 2.24
C MET A 11 0.92 36.22 2.64
N SER A 12 -0.20 36.32 1.94
CA SER A 12 -1.33 35.42 1.99
C SER A 12 -0.81 34.00 1.84
N ALA A 13 -0.76 33.25 2.94
CA ALA A 13 -0.53 31.82 2.91
C ALA A 13 -1.57 31.23 1.94
N SER A 14 -1.10 30.77 0.79
CA SER A 14 -1.94 30.09 -0.20
C SER A 14 -2.70 28.97 0.52
N ARG A 15 -4.02 29.14 0.69
CA ARG A 15 -4.90 28.07 1.11
C ARG A 15 -4.87 27.04 -0.02
N HIS A 16 -4.05 26.00 0.14
CA HIS A 16 -4.03 24.89 -0.81
C HIS A 16 -5.39 24.20 -0.72
N VAL A 17 -6.23 24.38 -1.73
CA VAL A 17 -7.52 23.69 -1.84
C VAL A 17 -7.22 22.23 -2.21
N ILE A 18 -7.45 21.32 -1.27
CA ILE A 18 -7.39 19.88 -1.51
C ILE A 18 -8.50 19.54 -2.51
N LYS A 19 -8.14 19.19 -3.74
CA LYS A 19 -9.10 18.87 -4.83
C LYS A 19 -9.74 17.48 -4.68
N VAL A 20 -9.02 16.56 -4.06
CA VAL A 20 -9.46 15.19 -3.78
C VAL A 20 -9.28 14.98 -2.29
N ASP A 21 -10.38 14.90 -1.55
CA ASP A 21 -10.32 14.62 -0.12
C ASP A 21 -9.81 13.18 0.10
N PRO A 22 -8.67 12.99 0.80
CA PRO A 22 -8.09 11.68 1.01
C PRO A 22 -8.90 10.79 1.98
N PHE A 23 -9.95 11.33 2.61
CA PHE A 23 -10.77 10.61 3.59
C PHE A 23 -12.16 10.18 3.08
N VAL A 24 -12.56 10.43 1.82
CA VAL A 24 -13.96 10.23 1.39
C VAL A 24 -14.34 8.83 0.87
N SER A 25 -15.57 8.48 1.27
CA SER A 25 -16.51 7.38 0.97
C SER A 25 -16.29 6.00 1.60
N GLU A 26 -15.09 5.43 1.59
CA GLU A 26 -14.89 4.01 2.03
C GLU A 26 -13.78 3.81 3.07
N PHE A 27 -13.18 4.91 3.53
CA PHE A 27 -12.10 4.85 4.51
C PHE A 27 -12.62 4.55 5.92
N ASP A 28 -12.61 3.27 6.30
CA ASP A 28 -12.83 2.82 7.67
C ASP A 28 -11.51 2.80 8.46
N MET A 29 -11.48 3.39 9.66
CA MET A 29 -10.34 3.34 10.57
C MET A 29 -9.94 1.91 10.97
N ASN A 30 -10.81 0.91 10.83
CA ASN A 30 -10.43 -0.49 11.01
C ASN A 30 -9.40 -0.96 9.98
N LEU A 31 -9.34 -0.34 8.81
CA LEU A 31 -8.41 -0.69 7.73
C LEU A 31 -6.94 -0.49 8.14
N ILE A 32 -6.66 0.48 9.02
CA ILE A 32 -5.31 0.76 9.54
C ILE A 32 -4.93 -0.11 10.75
N ARG A 33 -5.85 -0.93 11.28
CA ARG A 33 -5.58 -1.76 12.45
C ARG A 33 -4.46 -2.76 12.13
N PRO A 34 -3.34 -2.76 12.88
CA PRO A 34 -2.27 -3.73 12.66
C PRO A 34 -2.67 -5.10 13.22
N LEU A 35 -2.56 -6.13 12.38
CA LEU A 35 -2.81 -7.51 12.73
C LEU A 35 -1.58 -8.37 12.48
N SER A 36 -1.19 -9.13 13.50
CA SER A 36 -0.14 -10.14 13.42
C SER A 36 -0.76 -11.51 13.10
N ARG A 37 -0.30 -12.16 12.03
CA ARG A 37 -0.70 -13.52 11.67
C ARG A 37 0.54 -14.38 11.46
N SER A 38 0.49 -15.62 11.95
CA SER A 38 1.48 -16.64 11.62
C SER A 38 1.13 -17.25 10.27
N ILE A 39 2.07 -17.19 9.34
CA ILE A 39 1.94 -17.76 7.98
C ILE A 39 3.10 -18.70 7.71
N ARG A 40 2.92 -19.69 6.85
CA ARG A 40 3.99 -20.60 6.42
C ARG A 40 4.59 -20.09 5.12
N LEU A 41 5.81 -19.58 5.17
CA LEU A 41 6.61 -19.23 4.00
C LEU A 41 7.58 -20.38 3.71
N ASN A 42 7.39 -21.07 2.58
CA ASN A 42 8.28 -22.15 2.16
C ASN A 42 8.52 -23.21 3.26
N GLY A 43 7.48 -23.51 4.05
CA GLY A 43 7.51 -24.47 5.16
C GLY A 43 7.82 -23.88 6.55
N PHE A 44 8.37 -22.66 6.62
CA PHE A 44 8.76 -22.01 7.87
C PHE A 44 7.66 -21.09 8.40
N ALA A 45 7.35 -21.21 9.70
CA ALA A 45 6.42 -20.31 10.36
C ALA A 45 7.04 -18.91 10.47
N THR A 46 6.39 -17.93 9.85
CA THR A 46 6.79 -16.53 9.83
C THR A 46 5.65 -15.69 10.37
N CYS A 47 5.91 -14.86 11.37
CA CYS A 47 4.93 -13.90 11.87
C CYS A 47 5.01 -12.61 11.05
N LEU A 48 3.93 -12.26 10.34
CA LEU A 48 3.81 -10.97 9.66
C LEU A 48 2.81 -10.08 10.39
N ARG A 49 3.19 -8.82 10.60
CA ARG A 49 2.31 -7.75 11.07
C ARG A 49 1.99 -6.80 9.91
N LEU A 50 0.73 -6.81 9.49
CA LEU A 50 0.21 -5.96 8.42
C LEU A 50 -1.12 -5.33 8.87
N GLU A 51 -1.45 -4.18 8.32
CA GLU A 51 -2.72 -3.50 8.49
C GLU A 51 -3.86 -4.32 7.87
N GLN A 52 -5.08 -4.19 8.39
CA GLN A 52 -6.26 -4.96 7.95
C GLN A 52 -6.50 -4.84 6.44
N VAL A 53 -6.30 -3.65 5.85
CA VAL A 53 -6.46 -3.45 4.40
C VAL A 53 -5.57 -4.38 3.57
N TYR A 54 -4.33 -4.59 3.98
CA TYR A 54 -3.41 -5.47 3.26
C TYR A 54 -3.83 -6.94 3.39
N TRP A 55 -4.35 -7.34 4.56
CA TRP A 55 -4.91 -8.69 4.70
C TRP A 55 -6.15 -8.91 3.82
N ASN A 56 -6.98 -7.89 3.62
CA ASN A 56 -8.13 -7.97 2.72
C ASN A 56 -7.69 -8.13 1.27
N ILE A 57 -6.73 -7.31 0.81
CA ILE A 57 -6.18 -7.37 -0.55
C ILE A 57 -5.52 -8.74 -0.79
N LEU A 58 -4.70 -9.23 0.16
CA LEU A 58 -4.11 -10.56 0.07
C LEU A 58 -5.16 -11.67 0.02
N GLY A 59 -6.27 -11.52 0.72
CA GLY A 59 -7.42 -12.43 0.66
C GLY A 59 -8.02 -12.49 -0.74
N GLY A 60 -8.34 -11.32 -1.33
CA GLY A 60 -8.88 -11.24 -2.69
C GLY A 60 -7.91 -11.77 -3.74
N MET A 61 -6.61 -11.46 -3.62
CA MET A 61 -5.58 -12.04 -4.50
C MET A 61 -5.51 -13.56 -4.38
N ALA A 62 -5.57 -14.09 -3.16
CA ALA A 62 -5.49 -15.53 -2.93
C ALA A 62 -6.73 -16.26 -3.49
N GLU A 63 -7.92 -15.69 -3.30
CA GLU A 63 -9.18 -16.18 -3.87
C GLU A 63 -9.15 -16.21 -5.41
N ALA A 64 -8.71 -15.12 -6.04
CA ALA A 64 -8.58 -15.03 -7.51
C ALA A 64 -7.57 -16.05 -8.09
N ASN A 65 -6.58 -16.46 -7.29
CA ASN A 65 -5.60 -17.49 -7.67
C ASN A 65 -5.97 -18.90 -7.19
N HIS A 66 -7.16 -19.09 -6.59
CA HIS A 66 -7.60 -20.35 -5.98
C HIS A 66 -6.56 -20.98 -5.04
N CYS A 67 -5.87 -20.17 -4.24
CA CYS A 67 -4.85 -20.63 -3.31
C CYS A 67 -4.99 -19.97 -1.93
N SER A 68 -4.18 -20.42 -0.96
CA SER A 68 -4.14 -19.78 0.35
C SER A 68 -3.25 -18.54 0.35
N ILE A 69 -3.46 -17.60 1.28
CA ILE A 69 -2.54 -16.47 1.50
C ILE A 69 -1.11 -16.96 1.76
N SER A 70 -0.94 -18.09 2.45
CA SER A 70 0.37 -18.70 2.72
C SER A 70 1.08 -19.14 1.43
N THR A 71 0.33 -19.73 0.50
CA THR A 71 0.82 -20.16 -0.81
C THR A 71 1.20 -18.94 -1.66
N LEU A 72 0.32 -17.93 -1.71
CA LEU A 72 0.57 -16.68 -2.43
C LEU A 72 1.85 -15.99 -1.93
N LEU A 73 2.00 -15.83 -0.61
CA LEU A 73 3.16 -15.17 -0.03
C LEU A 73 4.45 -16.01 -0.16
N SER A 74 4.35 -17.34 -0.11
CA SER A 74 5.50 -18.22 -0.40
C SER A 74 5.98 -18.05 -1.84
N HIS A 75 5.06 -17.88 -2.80
CA HIS A 75 5.40 -17.59 -4.18
C HIS A 75 6.12 -16.24 -4.29
N VAL A 76 5.61 -15.18 -3.66
CA VAL A 76 6.26 -13.85 -3.64
C VAL A 76 7.67 -13.94 -3.04
N ASP A 77 7.83 -14.60 -1.90
CA ASP A 77 9.12 -14.82 -1.23
C ASP A 77 10.12 -15.54 -2.15
N ARG A 78 9.67 -16.61 -2.82
CA ARG A 78 10.50 -17.35 -3.77
C ARG A 78 10.91 -16.49 -4.96
N GLU A 79 9.98 -15.76 -5.57
CA GLU A 79 10.28 -14.93 -6.74
C GLU A 79 11.26 -13.80 -6.42
N VAL A 80 11.11 -13.12 -5.28
CA VAL A 80 12.08 -12.07 -4.88
C VAL A 80 13.44 -12.68 -4.53
N HIS A 81 13.47 -13.87 -3.95
CA HIS A 81 14.71 -14.60 -3.70
C HIS A 81 15.44 -14.94 -5.01
N LEU A 82 14.73 -15.52 -5.98
CA LEU A 82 15.31 -15.95 -7.25
C LEU A 82 15.74 -14.78 -8.15
N ARG A 83 14.97 -13.69 -8.20
CA ARG A 83 15.22 -12.58 -9.14
C ARG A 83 16.11 -11.47 -8.58
N HIS A 84 16.12 -11.31 -7.25
CA HIS A 84 16.77 -10.16 -6.60
C HIS A 84 17.69 -10.56 -5.44
N GLY A 85 17.87 -11.87 -5.17
CA GLY A 85 18.65 -12.35 -4.03
C GLY A 85 17.94 -12.20 -2.68
N GLY A 86 16.63 -11.92 -2.69
CA GLY A 86 15.79 -11.77 -1.51
C GLY A 86 15.54 -10.31 -1.13
N VAL A 87 14.88 -10.11 0.01
CA VAL A 87 14.55 -8.78 0.53
C VAL A 87 14.77 -8.73 2.04
N LYS A 88 15.35 -7.63 2.53
CA LYS A 88 15.58 -7.45 3.98
C LYS A 88 14.28 -7.23 4.77
N ASN A 89 13.30 -6.59 4.15
CA ASN A 89 12.01 -6.29 4.76
C ASN A 89 10.86 -6.86 3.92
N PHE A 90 10.58 -8.15 4.13
CA PHE A 90 9.51 -8.85 3.43
C PHE A 90 8.14 -8.20 3.70
N SER A 91 7.89 -7.70 4.91
CA SER A 91 6.61 -7.04 5.22
C SER A 91 6.38 -5.75 4.42
N ALA A 92 7.45 -4.99 4.11
CA ALA A 92 7.35 -3.81 3.26
C ALA A 92 7.09 -4.20 1.80
N LEU A 93 7.77 -5.24 1.31
CA LEU A 93 7.52 -5.80 -0.02
C LEU A 93 6.04 -6.19 -0.18
N VAL A 94 5.48 -6.90 0.79
CA VAL A 94 4.07 -7.33 0.75
C VAL A 94 3.10 -6.15 0.66
N ARG A 95 3.35 -5.06 1.41
CA ARG A 95 2.54 -3.84 1.32
C ARG A 95 2.61 -3.22 -0.09
N VAL A 96 3.80 -3.13 -0.67
CA VAL A 96 3.99 -2.60 -2.04
C VAL A 96 3.29 -3.48 -3.06
N VAL A 97 3.36 -4.81 -2.94
CA VAL A 97 2.64 -5.75 -3.81
C VAL A 97 1.13 -5.48 -3.77
N CYS A 98 0.56 -5.26 -2.58
CA CYS A 98 -0.86 -4.94 -2.44
C CYS A 98 -1.24 -3.61 -3.11
N VAL A 99 -0.43 -2.56 -2.93
CA VAL A 99 -0.66 -1.26 -3.58
C VAL A 99 -0.62 -1.39 -5.10
N MET A 100 0.37 -2.14 -5.63
CA MET A 100 0.49 -2.38 -7.07
C MET A 100 -0.68 -3.19 -7.64
N ASN A 101 -1.25 -4.12 -6.86
CA ASN A 101 -2.46 -4.85 -7.28
C ASN A 101 -3.65 -3.89 -7.49
N GLY A 102 -3.90 -2.97 -6.55
CA GLY A 102 -4.99 -1.99 -6.68
C GLY A 102 -4.81 -1.02 -7.85
N ILE A 103 -3.57 -0.64 -8.17
CA ILE A 103 -3.28 0.21 -9.35
C ILE A 103 -3.59 -0.54 -10.65
N LYS A 104 -3.35 -1.86 -10.69
CA LYS A 104 -3.63 -2.68 -11.89
C LYS A 104 -5.13 -2.71 -12.21
N GLU A 105 -5.99 -2.73 -11.20
CA GLU A 105 -7.46 -2.70 -11.39
C GLU A 105 -7.94 -1.35 -11.94
N LEU A 106 -7.17 -0.27 -11.73
CA LEU A 106 -7.43 1.06 -12.27
C LEU A 106 -6.87 1.28 -13.69
N ALA A 107 -6.02 0.38 -14.18
CA ALA A 107 -5.54 0.41 -15.55
C ALA A 107 -6.59 -0.25 -16.46
N PRO A 108 -7.17 0.44 -17.46
CA PRO A 108 -8.10 -0.20 -18.38
C PRO A 108 -7.38 -1.38 -19.04
N ALA A 109 -8.05 -2.54 -19.07
CA ALA A 109 -7.58 -3.71 -19.79
C ALA A 109 -7.32 -3.29 -21.25
N VAL A 110 -6.05 -3.08 -21.60
CA VAL A 110 -5.66 -2.93 -22.99
C VAL A 110 -5.88 -4.30 -23.62
N SER A 111 -7.05 -4.44 -24.26
CA SER A 111 -7.37 -5.53 -25.15
C SER A 111 -6.21 -5.70 -26.13
N ARG A 112 -5.55 -6.85 -26.10
CA ARG A 112 -4.71 -7.35 -27.19
C ARG A 112 -5.54 -8.29 -28.04
#